data_AF-A0AAW4LAJ4-F1
#
_entry.id   AF-A0AAW4LAJ4-F1
#
_cell.length_a   1.000
_cell.length_b   1.000
_cell.length_c   1.000
_cell.angle_alpha   90.00
_cell.angle_beta   90.00
_cell.angle_gamma   90.00
#
_symmetry.space_group_name_H-M   'P 1'
#
loop_
_entity.id
_entity.type
_entity.pdbx_description
1 polymer ?
#
loop_
_entity_poly.entity_id
_entity_poly.type
_entity_poly.pdbx_seq_one_letter_code
_entity_poly.pdbx_strand_id
1 'polypeptide(L)'
;MAITIKNKQTGEIIKHGKPVVTSMTIDFLTMTVNVPEKEKSDVLNAFIAYCENWGIKHHATGLYRNQAKINSNKGQIILSIDPWIEDHNFIRAEFNPSKVSIYEVATALNLLLKNGFEKLIHEGRITRIDLAFLVKYLHVSNLFVYYPKFQYSKNTLKSGKIQTAYLGDDSGPKILAIYDKNAEIQNCNNKPNMPKENIPPYPLTRVELRLRKQKNLKFTDLKNLENPFSSMSMVTSPKTKDDPLRLAFLRLCRYEGFNAALNIFKDKKKRQDFRDSFFSEGDSSWWNPDELWKTLPAALDKIYPFSVKGLHLISKV
;
A
#
# COMPACT_ATOMS: atom_id res chain seq x y z
N MET A 1 -4.02 27.01 -2.86
CA MET A 1 -3.54 28.04 -1.89
C MET A 1 -2.22 27.53 -1.31
N ALA A 2 -1.17 28.34 -1.13
CA ALA A 2 0.10 27.83 -0.56
C ALA A 2 -0.09 27.49 0.93
N ILE A 3 0.36 26.31 1.37
CA ILE A 3 0.26 25.91 2.77
C ILE A 3 1.47 26.50 3.50
N THR A 4 1.22 27.40 4.44
CA THR A 4 2.27 27.98 5.27
C THR A 4 2.39 27.21 6.57
N ILE A 5 3.57 26.64 6.85
CA ILE A 5 3.87 26.06 8.17
C ILE A 5 5.02 26.86 8.79
N LYS A 6 4.80 27.37 10.00
CA LYS A 6 5.85 28.04 10.77
C LYS A 6 6.74 26.99 11.41
N ASN A 7 8.03 26.97 11.08
CA ASN A 7 9.01 26.15 11.76
C ASN A 7 9.06 26.58 13.25
N LYS A 8 8.85 25.63 14.16
CA LYS A 8 8.77 25.92 15.61
C LYS A 8 10.13 26.29 16.22
N GLN A 9 11.24 25.87 15.63
CA GLN A 9 12.58 26.15 16.15
C GLN A 9 13.16 27.44 15.57
N THR A 10 12.97 27.69 14.26
CA THR A 10 13.58 28.86 13.59
C THR A 10 12.61 30.04 13.45
N GLY A 11 11.31 29.83 13.66
CA GLY A 11 10.29 30.84 13.43
C GLY A 11 10.01 31.15 11.95
N GLU A 12 10.75 30.52 11.01
CA GLU A 12 10.60 30.74 9.57
C GLU A 12 9.25 30.23 9.06
N ILE A 13 8.65 31.06 8.19
CA ILE A 13 7.47 30.72 7.40
C ILE A 13 7.96 29.89 6.21
N ILE A 14 7.84 28.57 6.29
CA ILE A 14 8.06 27.71 5.13
C ILE A 14 6.77 27.75 4.30
N LYS A 15 6.80 28.49 3.19
CA LYS A 15 5.77 28.36 2.15
C LYS A 15 5.94 26.99 1.51
N HIS A 16 5.12 26.03 1.88
CA HIS A 16 5.07 24.78 1.15
C HIS A 16 4.34 25.00 -0.18
N GLY A 17 4.86 24.37 -1.24
CA GLY A 17 4.25 24.36 -2.56
C GLY A 17 2.85 23.73 -2.54
N LYS A 18 2.14 23.83 -3.66
CA LYS A 18 0.91 23.06 -3.85
C LYS A 18 1.20 21.56 -3.65
N PRO A 19 0.25 20.76 -3.11
CA PRO A 19 0.46 19.32 -3.00
C PRO A 19 0.86 18.72 -4.34
N VAL A 20 1.83 17.80 -4.33
CA VAL A 20 2.30 17.09 -5.53
C VAL A 20 2.23 15.60 -5.27
N VAL A 21 1.46 14.89 -6.09
CA VAL A 21 1.33 13.43 -6.01
C VAL A 21 2.41 12.77 -6.87
N THR A 22 3.11 11.78 -6.33
CA THR A 22 4.08 10.98 -7.08
C THR A 22 3.38 9.96 -7.97
N SER A 23 4.12 9.39 -8.92
CA SER A 23 3.70 8.16 -9.60
C SER A 23 3.40 7.04 -8.62
N MET A 24 2.55 6.10 -9.05
CA MET A 24 2.19 4.93 -8.26
C MET A 24 3.41 4.06 -7.95
N THR A 25 3.35 3.42 -6.79
CA THR A 25 4.27 2.37 -6.35
C THR A 25 3.47 1.15 -5.91
N ILE A 26 4.06 -0.05 -6.07
CA ILE A 26 3.57 -1.27 -5.43
C ILE A 26 4.43 -1.48 -4.20
N ASP A 27 3.85 -1.33 -3.02
CA ASP A 27 4.57 -1.32 -1.74
C ASP A 27 4.51 -2.65 -1.00
N PHE A 28 3.64 -3.55 -1.47
CA PHE A 28 3.57 -4.89 -0.95
C PHE A 28 2.90 -5.78 -1.98
N LEU A 29 3.43 -6.98 -2.12
CA LEU A 29 2.88 -8.01 -3.00
C LEU A 29 2.97 -9.36 -2.28
N THR A 30 1.84 -10.04 -2.19
CA THR A 30 1.76 -11.43 -1.76
C THR A 30 1.19 -12.25 -2.91
N MET A 31 1.97 -13.24 -3.33
CA MET A 31 1.58 -14.16 -4.40
C MET A 31 1.70 -15.60 -3.91
N THR A 32 0.85 -16.46 -4.45
CA THR A 32 0.87 -17.89 -4.12
C THR A 32 0.80 -18.72 -5.39
N VAL A 33 1.62 -19.75 -5.53
CA VAL A 33 1.63 -20.65 -6.69
C VAL A 33 1.54 -22.11 -6.22
N ASN A 34 0.76 -22.90 -6.95
CA ASN A 34 0.64 -24.32 -6.64
C ASN A 34 1.83 -25.10 -7.22
N VAL A 35 2.17 -26.22 -6.60
CA VAL A 35 3.22 -27.14 -7.05
C VAL A 35 2.57 -28.51 -7.29
N PRO A 36 2.83 -29.17 -8.44
CA PRO A 36 2.33 -30.52 -8.69
C PRO A 36 2.73 -31.48 -7.57
N GLU A 37 1.85 -32.42 -7.21
CA GLU A 37 2.06 -33.32 -6.06
C GLU A 37 3.42 -34.02 -6.09
N LYS A 38 3.81 -34.52 -7.28
CA LYS A 38 5.08 -35.19 -7.53
C LYS A 38 6.34 -34.32 -7.29
N GLU A 39 6.20 -33.00 -7.30
CA GLU A 39 7.30 -32.03 -7.13
C GLU A 39 7.35 -31.45 -5.70
N LYS A 40 6.31 -31.65 -4.87
CA LYS A 40 6.21 -31.00 -3.55
C LYS A 40 7.35 -31.38 -2.60
N SER A 41 7.73 -32.65 -2.58
CA SER A 41 8.83 -33.12 -1.71
C SER A 41 10.17 -32.51 -2.13
N ASP A 42 10.43 -32.43 -3.44
CA ASP A 42 11.67 -31.84 -3.97
C ASP A 42 11.75 -30.34 -3.64
N VAL A 43 10.65 -29.60 -3.82
CA VAL A 43 10.56 -28.17 -3.48
C VAL A 43 10.77 -27.95 -1.97
N LEU A 44 10.20 -28.81 -1.12
CA LEU A 44 10.38 -28.74 0.33
C LEU A 44 11.84 -28.99 0.72
N ASN A 45 12.46 -30.03 0.18
CA ASN A 45 13.87 -30.35 0.43
C ASN A 45 14.79 -29.21 -0.05
N ALA A 46 14.52 -28.64 -1.23
CA ALA A 46 15.27 -27.50 -1.76
C ALA A 46 15.15 -26.26 -0.86
N PHE A 47 13.97 -26.01 -0.28
CA PHE A 47 13.77 -24.91 0.67
C PHE A 47 14.53 -25.12 1.97
N ILE A 48 14.49 -26.33 2.54
CA ILE A 48 15.23 -26.65 3.77
C ILE A 48 16.74 -26.51 3.51
N ALA A 49 17.24 -27.10 2.43
CA ALA A 49 18.65 -26.99 2.05
C ALA A 49 19.07 -25.54 1.80
N TYR A 50 18.23 -24.73 1.15
CA TYR A 50 18.47 -23.29 1.01
C TYR A 50 18.55 -22.58 2.37
N CYS A 51 17.64 -22.88 3.29
CA CYS A 51 17.67 -22.29 4.62
C CYS A 51 18.95 -22.68 5.38
N GLU A 52 19.33 -23.96 5.36
CA GLU A 52 20.52 -24.47 6.04
C GLU A 52 21.82 -23.88 5.46
N ASN A 53 21.98 -23.91 4.14
CA ASN A 53 23.17 -23.40 3.44
C ASN A 53 23.44 -21.92 3.72
N TRP A 54 22.39 -21.14 3.97
CA TRP A 54 22.48 -19.70 4.21
C TRP A 54 22.28 -19.33 5.69
N GLY A 55 22.16 -20.31 6.59
CA GLY A 55 21.93 -20.07 8.02
C GLY A 55 20.61 -19.33 8.32
N ILE A 56 19.62 -19.45 7.44
CA ILE A 56 18.32 -18.79 7.56
C ILE A 56 17.40 -19.68 8.39
N LYS A 57 16.88 -19.13 9.49
CA LYS A 57 15.90 -19.84 10.32
C LYS A 57 14.55 -19.94 9.59
N HIS A 58 13.99 -21.14 9.52
CA HIS A 58 12.59 -21.35 9.15
C HIS A 58 11.76 -21.84 10.35
N HIS A 59 10.46 -21.55 10.34
CA HIS A 59 9.53 -21.91 11.41
C HIS A 59 8.12 -22.11 10.86
N ALA A 60 7.30 -22.86 11.59
CA ALA A 60 5.88 -22.96 11.30
C ALA A 60 5.14 -21.65 11.60
N THR A 61 4.09 -21.40 10.84
CA THR A 61 3.14 -20.30 11.02
C THR A 61 1.73 -20.86 11.10
N GLY A 62 0.72 -20.01 11.34
CA GLY A 62 -0.68 -20.46 11.30
C GLY A 62 -1.18 -20.91 9.92
N LEU A 63 -0.41 -20.71 8.84
CA LEU A 63 -0.85 -21.03 7.47
C LEU A 63 0.05 -22.04 6.76
N TYR A 64 1.34 -22.06 7.09
CA TYR A 64 2.36 -22.89 6.45
C TYR A 64 3.26 -23.54 7.50
N ARG A 65 3.69 -24.78 7.23
CA ARG A 65 4.60 -25.55 8.08
C ARG A 65 6.01 -24.98 8.09
N ASN A 66 6.40 -24.30 7.01
CA ASN A 66 7.73 -23.71 6.88
C ASN A 66 7.65 -22.28 6.33
N GLN A 67 8.24 -21.33 7.06
CA GLN A 67 8.40 -19.95 6.64
C GLN A 67 9.80 -19.45 6.95
N ALA A 68 10.47 -18.86 5.96
CA ALA A 68 11.76 -18.20 6.08
C ALA A 68 11.65 -16.72 5.75
N LYS A 69 12.50 -15.91 6.41
CA LYS A 69 12.64 -14.49 6.18
C LYS A 69 14.03 -14.21 5.62
N ILE A 70 14.10 -13.84 4.36
CA ILE A 70 15.33 -13.57 3.63
C ILE A 70 15.53 -12.04 3.61
N ASN A 71 16.58 -11.57 4.27
CA ASN A 71 16.87 -10.14 4.31
C ASN A 71 17.53 -9.71 2.99
N SER A 72 17.04 -8.59 2.44
CA SER A 72 17.65 -7.86 1.33
C SER A 72 18.25 -6.56 1.88
N ASN A 73 19.08 -5.87 1.10
CA ASN A 73 19.72 -4.61 1.50
C ASN A 73 18.75 -3.54 2.01
N LYS A 74 17.52 -3.48 1.46
CA LYS A 74 16.52 -2.44 1.78
C LYS A 74 15.18 -3.01 2.23
N GLY A 75 15.02 -4.33 2.27
CA GLY A 75 13.74 -4.97 2.53
C GLY A 75 13.87 -6.43 2.92
N GLN A 76 12.77 -7.16 2.81
CA GLN A 76 12.71 -8.57 3.18
C GLN A 76 11.81 -9.32 2.21
N ILE A 77 12.23 -10.54 1.86
CA ILE A 77 11.42 -11.53 1.17
C ILE A 77 10.97 -12.53 2.23
N ILE A 78 9.67 -12.85 2.23
CA ILE A 78 9.11 -13.89 3.06
C ILE A 78 8.69 -15.02 2.13
N LEU A 79 9.28 -16.20 2.31
CA LEU A 79 8.87 -17.40 1.60
C LEU A 79 8.20 -18.33 2.61
N SER A 80 6.99 -18.79 2.28
CA SER A 80 6.30 -19.83 3.03
C SER A 80 5.97 -20.99 2.11
N ILE A 81 6.19 -22.20 2.57
CA ILE A 81 5.91 -23.42 1.81
C ILE A 81 5.21 -24.47 2.66
N ASP A 82 4.59 -25.44 2.01
CA ASP A 82 3.93 -26.58 2.66
C ASP A 82 2.77 -26.14 3.59
N PRO A 83 1.61 -25.79 3.02
CA PRO A 83 0.49 -25.26 3.78
C PRO A 83 -0.16 -26.29 4.70
N TRP A 84 -0.72 -25.83 5.83
CA TRP A 84 -1.53 -26.69 6.71
C TRP A 84 -2.85 -27.10 6.08
N ILE A 85 -3.43 -26.24 5.23
CA ILE A 85 -4.73 -26.41 4.60
C ILE A 85 -4.52 -26.84 3.15
N GLU A 86 -5.13 -27.94 2.73
CA GLU A 86 -4.94 -28.54 1.40
C GLU A 86 -5.33 -27.59 0.25
N ASP A 87 -6.33 -26.73 0.46
CA ASP A 87 -6.80 -25.75 -0.52
C ASP A 87 -5.86 -24.54 -0.71
N HIS A 88 -4.79 -24.44 0.09
CA HIS A 88 -3.79 -23.41 -0.11
C HIS A 88 -2.74 -23.86 -1.12
N ASN A 89 -2.32 -22.91 -1.95
CA ASN A 89 -1.21 -23.10 -2.87
C ASN A 89 0.08 -23.41 -2.11
N PHE A 90 0.89 -24.32 -2.66
CA PHE A 90 2.06 -24.86 -1.96
C PHE A 90 3.13 -23.82 -1.61
N ILE A 91 3.37 -22.82 -2.46
CA ILE A 91 4.35 -21.75 -2.22
C ILE A 91 3.63 -20.41 -2.07
N ARG A 92 4.06 -19.62 -1.09
CA ARG A 92 3.70 -18.20 -0.90
C ARG A 92 4.96 -17.34 -0.84
N ALA A 93 4.98 -16.27 -1.63
CA ALA A 93 6.02 -15.25 -1.60
C ALA A 93 5.42 -13.91 -1.19
N GLU A 94 6.06 -13.22 -0.25
CA GLU A 94 5.72 -11.85 0.16
C GLU A 94 6.93 -10.95 0.09
N PHE A 95 6.79 -9.79 -0.55
CA PHE A 95 7.86 -8.81 -0.63
C PHE A 95 7.31 -7.42 -0.92
N ASN A 96 8.13 -6.39 -0.71
CA ASN A 96 7.86 -5.02 -1.13
C ASN A 96 8.68 -4.73 -2.41
N PRO A 97 8.03 -4.65 -3.60
CA PRO A 97 8.73 -4.37 -4.86
C PRO A 97 9.46 -3.02 -4.91
N SER A 98 9.09 -2.06 -4.07
CA SER A 98 9.76 -0.77 -3.95
C SER A 98 11.03 -0.83 -3.09
N LYS A 99 11.26 -1.93 -2.37
CA LYS A 99 12.38 -2.09 -1.43
C LYS A 99 13.28 -3.30 -1.73
N VAL A 100 12.77 -4.34 -2.38
CA VAL A 100 13.51 -5.57 -2.67
C VAL A 100 13.80 -5.64 -4.16
N SER A 101 15.01 -6.07 -4.53
CA SER A 101 15.33 -6.31 -5.93
C SER A 101 14.56 -7.52 -6.45
N ILE A 102 13.92 -7.38 -7.61
CA ILE A 102 13.24 -8.49 -8.27
C ILE A 102 14.20 -9.64 -8.59
N TYR A 103 15.46 -9.33 -8.87
CA TYR A 103 16.48 -10.36 -9.09
C TYR A 103 16.68 -11.25 -7.85
N GLU A 104 16.66 -10.67 -6.65
CA GLU A 104 16.76 -11.43 -5.39
C GLU A 104 15.53 -12.33 -5.19
N VAL A 105 14.34 -11.80 -5.49
CA VAL A 105 13.07 -12.57 -5.45
C VAL A 105 13.12 -13.73 -6.43
N ALA A 106 13.55 -13.47 -7.66
CA ALA A 106 13.61 -14.46 -8.73
C ALA A 106 14.64 -15.55 -8.42
N THR A 107 15.83 -15.16 -7.94
CA THR A 107 16.87 -16.10 -7.50
C THR A 107 16.34 -17.02 -6.41
N ALA A 108 15.73 -16.45 -5.36
CA ALA A 108 15.21 -17.24 -4.25
C ALA A 108 14.13 -18.24 -4.70
N LEU A 109 13.22 -17.84 -5.59
CA LEU A 109 12.16 -18.73 -6.10
C LEU A 109 12.68 -19.78 -7.08
N ASN A 110 13.63 -19.42 -7.94
CA ASN A 110 14.18 -20.32 -8.96
C ASN A 110 15.07 -21.42 -8.36
N LEU A 111 15.62 -21.19 -7.16
CA LEU A 111 16.30 -22.24 -6.37
C LEU A 111 15.33 -23.29 -5.82
N LEU A 112 14.06 -22.93 -5.59
CA LEU A 112 13.06 -23.85 -5.04
C LEU A 112 12.32 -24.62 -6.13
N LEU A 113 11.99 -23.92 -7.22
CA LEU A 113 11.16 -24.43 -8.30
C LEU A 113 11.75 -23.96 -9.62
N LYS A 114 11.91 -24.86 -10.59
CA LYS A 114 12.38 -24.51 -11.93
C LYS A 114 11.48 -23.44 -12.55
N ASN A 115 12.07 -22.31 -12.93
CA ASN A 115 11.35 -21.10 -13.39
C ASN A 115 10.28 -20.64 -12.39
N GLY A 116 10.56 -20.75 -11.10
CA GLY A 116 9.63 -20.48 -10.01
C GLY A 116 9.10 -19.06 -10.03
N PHE A 117 9.92 -18.07 -10.40
CA PHE A 117 9.48 -16.69 -10.54
C PHE A 117 8.51 -16.50 -11.72
N GLU A 118 8.84 -17.05 -12.89
CA GLU A 118 7.99 -17.00 -14.07
C GLU A 118 6.66 -17.72 -13.81
N LYS A 119 6.69 -18.90 -13.18
CA LYS A 119 5.48 -19.61 -12.73
C LYS A 119 4.66 -18.75 -11.77
N LEU A 120 5.29 -18.09 -10.81
CA LEU A 120 4.59 -17.20 -9.88
C LEU A 120 3.91 -16.05 -10.63
N ILE A 121 4.56 -15.44 -11.62
CA ILE A 121 4.01 -14.34 -12.42
C ILE A 121 2.82 -14.79 -13.30
N HIS A 122 2.93 -15.92 -14.00
CA HIS A 122 1.95 -16.35 -15.01
C HIS A 122 0.82 -17.23 -14.46
N GLU A 123 1.12 -18.02 -13.44
CA GLU A 123 0.20 -19.01 -12.86
C GLU A 123 -0.21 -18.65 -11.43
N GLY A 124 0.61 -17.86 -10.73
CA GLY A 124 0.39 -17.50 -9.35
C GLY A 124 -0.82 -16.58 -9.16
N ARG A 125 -1.42 -16.71 -7.97
CA ARG A 125 -2.53 -15.88 -7.50
C ARG A 125 -2.02 -14.80 -6.58
N ILE A 126 -2.41 -13.56 -6.84
CA ILE A 126 -2.22 -12.43 -5.93
C ILE A 126 -3.24 -12.53 -4.80
N THR A 127 -2.76 -12.72 -3.58
CA THR A 127 -3.62 -12.72 -2.38
C THR A 127 -3.62 -11.37 -1.67
N ARG A 128 -2.58 -10.54 -1.91
CA ARG A 128 -2.52 -9.15 -1.47
C ARG A 128 -1.67 -8.29 -2.41
N ILE A 129 -2.12 -7.07 -2.68
CA ILE A 129 -1.32 -6.02 -3.32
C ILE A 129 -1.62 -4.67 -2.64
N ASP A 130 -0.57 -3.91 -2.33
CA ASP A 130 -0.68 -2.58 -1.74
C ASP A 130 -0.23 -1.54 -2.79
N LEU A 131 -1.19 -0.78 -3.32
CA LEU A 131 -1.00 0.27 -4.31
C LEU A 131 -0.88 1.60 -3.59
N ALA A 132 0.16 2.38 -3.87
CA ALA A 132 0.40 3.57 -3.07
C ALA A 132 1.00 4.75 -3.82
N PHE A 133 0.62 5.93 -3.34
CA PHE A 133 1.12 7.24 -3.76
C PHE A 133 1.75 7.97 -2.58
N LEU A 134 2.67 8.88 -2.88
CA LEU A 134 3.14 9.89 -1.94
C LEU A 134 2.59 11.24 -2.36
N VAL A 135 2.11 12.02 -1.38
CA VAL A 135 1.69 13.40 -1.56
C VAL A 135 2.66 14.29 -0.81
N LYS A 136 3.52 14.97 -1.58
CA LYS A 136 4.50 15.92 -1.06
C LYS A 136 3.81 17.21 -0.67
N TYR A 137 4.40 17.91 0.30
CA TYR A 137 3.94 19.22 0.78
C TYR A 137 2.55 19.19 1.44
N LEU A 138 2.07 18.01 1.83
CA LEU A 138 0.78 17.84 2.47
C LEU A 138 0.93 16.98 3.73
N HIS A 139 0.42 17.51 4.85
CA HIS A 139 0.27 16.76 6.09
C HIS A 139 -1.12 16.13 6.16
N VAL A 140 -1.21 14.88 6.61
CA VAL A 140 -2.46 14.11 6.66
C VAL A 140 -3.60 14.80 7.42
N SER A 141 -3.29 15.56 8.48
CA SER A 141 -4.32 16.30 9.24
C SER A 141 -5.04 17.42 8.47
N ASN A 142 -4.52 17.82 7.31
CA ASN A 142 -5.13 18.84 6.45
C ASN A 142 -6.02 18.24 5.35
N LEU A 143 -6.16 16.91 5.35
CA LEU A 143 -6.81 16.16 4.30
C LEU A 143 -8.18 15.64 4.76
N PHE A 144 -9.16 15.80 3.89
CA PHE A 144 -10.47 15.15 4.01
C PHE A 144 -10.65 14.20 2.84
N VAL A 145 -11.00 12.96 3.15
CA VAL A 145 -11.13 11.89 2.15
C VAL A 145 -12.52 11.31 2.20
N TYR A 146 -13.14 11.25 1.03
CA TYR A 146 -14.40 10.58 0.82
C TYR A 146 -14.23 9.43 -0.15
N TYR A 147 -14.80 8.28 0.21
CA TYR A 147 -14.88 7.14 -0.70
C TYR A 147 -16.24 6.46 -0.51
N PRO A 148 -17.17 6.53 -1.50
CA PRO A 148 -18.57 6.09 -1.34
C PRO A 148 -18.77 4.66 -0.82
N LYS A 149 -17.90 3.71 -1.22
CA LYS A 149 -18.01 2.29 -0.87
C LYS A 149 -17.50 1.93 0.53
N PHE A 150 -16.90 2.87 1.26
CA PHE A 150 -16.45 2.65 2.62
C PHE A 150 -17.43 3.28 3.61
N GLN A 151 -18.05 2.46 4.44
CA GLN A 151 -18.96 2.98 5.48
C GLN A 151 -18.24 3.24 6.81
N TYR A 152 -17.15 2.51 7.05
CA TYR A 152 -16.32 2.63 8.24
C TYR A 152 -15.08 3.48 7.94
N SER A 153 -14.82 4.46 8.80
CA SER A 153 -13.55 5.18 8.86
C SER A 153 -13.08 5.26 10.31
N LYS A 154 -11.75 5.29 10.49
CA LYS A 154 -11.11 5.42 11.80
C LYS A 154 -9.85 6.25 11.66
N ASN A 155 -9.73 7.31 12.45
CA ASN A 155 -8.47 8.04 12.57
C ASN A 155 -7.72 7.58 13.82
N THR A 156 -6.43 7.29 13.68
CA THR A 156 -5.51 7.19 14.81
C THR A 156 -4.90 8.55 15.07
N LEU A 157 -4.92 8.96 16.33
CA LEU A 157 -4.43 10.27 16.75
C LEU A 157 -3.16 10.12 17.59
N LYS A 158 -2.20 11.01 17.40
CA LYS A 158 -1.04 11.19 18.28
C LYS A 158 -0.96 12.66 18.68
N SER A 159 -1.06 12.93 19.99
CA SER A 159 -1.08 14.30 20.54
C SER A 159 -2.15 15.19 19.87
N GLY A 160 -3.35 14.64 19.65
CA GLY A 160 -4.49 15.35 19.04
C GLY A 160 -4.39 15.59 17.53
N LYS A 161 -3.34 15.09 16.86
CA LYS A 161 -3.19 15.17 15.40
C LYS A 161 -3.42 13.81 14.77
N ILE A 162 -4.04 13.80 13.59
CA ILE A 162 -4.20 12.56 12.81
C ILE A 162 -2.81 12.07 12.42
N GLN A 163 -2.51 10.81 12.77
CA GLN A 163 -1.33 10.10 12.33
C GLN A 163 -1.66 9.19 11.15
N THR A 164 -2.77 8.46 11.23
CA THR A 164 -3.29 7.63 10.16
C THR A 164 -4.81 7.74 10.09
N ALA A 165 -5.37 7.86 8.90
CA ALA A 165 -6.77 7.67 8.60
C ALA A 165 -6.94 6.33 7.87
N TYR A 166 -7.82 5.48 8.39
CA TYR A 166 -8.22 4.22 7.77
C TYR A 166 -9.64 4.32 7.25
N LEU A 167 -9.90 3.83 6.04
CA LEU A 167 -11.24 3.57 5.53
C LEU A 167 -11.35 2.07 5.23
N GLY A 168 -12.40 1.44 5.75
CA GLY A 168 -12.65 0.00 5.65
C GLY A 168 -12.22 -0.79 6.87
N ASP A 169 -12.54 -2.08 6.84
CA ASP A 169 -12.25 -3.03 7.90
C ASP A 169 -10.89 -3.70 7.70
N ASP A 170 -10.12 -3.88 8.78
CA ASP A 170 -8.77 -4.45 8.77
C ASP A 170 -8.73 -5.90 8.25
N SER A 171 -9.85 -6.63 8.29
CA SER A 171 -9.98 -7.98 7.73
C SER A 171 -10.58 -8.02 6.31
N GLY A 172 -11.03 -6.86 5.83
CA GLY A 172 -11.75 -6.68 4.59
C GLY A 172 -10.88 -6.91 3.33
N PRO A 173 -11.54 -7.10 2.17
CA PRO A 173 -10.85 -7.27 0.88
C PRO A 173 -10.23 -5.96 0.36
N LYS A 174 -10.60 -4.82 0.93
CA LYS A 174 -10.11 -3.50 0.55
C LYS A 174 -9.96 -2.63 1.79
N ILE A 175 -8.79 -2.03 1.98
CA ILE A 175 -8.50 -1.09 3.06
C ILE A 175 -7.73 0.08 2.46
N LEU A 176 -8.14 1.30 2.77
CA LEU A 176 -7.40 2.51 2.44
C LEU A 176 -6.76 3.05 3.70
N ALA A 177 -5.44 3.22 3.69
CA ALA A 177 -4.67 3.84 4.77
C ALA A 177 -4.02 5.13 4.25
N ILE A 178 -4.19 6.22 5.00
CA ILE A 178 -3.63 7.52 4.66
C ILE A 178 -2.89 8.05 5.88
N TYR A 179 -1.57 8.22 5.80
CA TYR A 179 -0.76 8.48 6.99
C TYR A 179 0.41 9.43 6.76
N ASP A 180 0.91 9.99 7.86
CA ASP A 180 2.16 10.76 7.87
C ASP A 180 3.36 9.83 7.62
N LYS A 181 3.92 9.92 6.42
CA LYS A 181 5.05 9.09 5.98
C LYS A 181 6.36 9.54 6.64
N ASN A 182 6.52 10.81 6.99
CA ASN A 182 7.70 11.27 7.73
C ASN A 182 7.74 10.63 9.12
N ALA A 183 6.60 10.63 9.81
CA ALA A 183 6.48 9.98 11.11
C ALA A 183 6.73 8.46 11.02
N GLU A 184 6.25 7.80 9.97
CA GLU A 184 6.53 6.37 9.73
C GLU A 184 8.02 6.12 9.50
N ILE A 185 8.67 6.89 8.62
CA ILE A 185 10.13 6.79 8.38
C ILE A 185 10.89 7.02 9.69
N GLN A 186 10.54 8.05 10.46
CA GLN A 186 11.18 8.32 11.74
C GLN A 186 11.04 7.15 12.72
N ASN A 187 9.84 6.56 12.82
CA ASN A 187 9.61 5.39 13.67
C ASN A 187 10.40 4.17 13.20
N CYS A 188 10.52 3.94 11.88
CA CYS A 188 11.36 2.89 11.31
C CYS A 188 12.85 3.14 11.58
N ASN A 189 13.31 4.38 11.43
CA ASN A 189 14.69 4.78 11.71
C ASN A 189 15.06 4.62 13.19
N ASN A 190 14.10 4.66 14.12
CA ASN A 190 14.36 4.44 15.54
C ASN A 190 14.51 2.95 15.91
N LYS A 191 14.14 2.02 15.03
CA LYS A 191 14.27 0.58 15.30
C LYS A 191 15.73 0.12 15.09
N PRO A 192 16.28 -0.72 15.99
CA PRO A 192 17.60 -1.31 15.78
C PRO A 192 17.60 -2.21 14.54
N ASN A 193 18.74 -2.26 13.84
CA ASN A 193 18.96 -3.15 12.68
C ASN A 193 18.02 -2.97 11.48
N MET A 194 17.25 -1.86 11.44
CA MET A 194 16.47 -1.48 10.26
C MET A 194 17.28 -0.52 9.38
N PRO A 195 17.24 -0.67 8.04
CA PRO A 195 17.81 0.31 7.11
C PRO A 195 17.25 1.71 7.41
N LYS A 196 18.14 2.72 7.42
CA LYS A 196 17.74 4.10 7.67
C LYS A 196 17.36 4.76 6.35
N GLU A 197 16.22 5.44 6.35
CA GLU A 197 15.72 6.21 5.21
C GLU A 197 15.82 7.71 5.52
N ASN A 198 16.14 8.53 4.53
CA ASN A 198 16.17 9.98 4.72
C ASN A 198 14.75 10.52 4.95
N ILE A 199 14.56 11.36 5.96
CA ILE A 199 13.29 12.04 6.21
C ILE A 199 13.26 13.32 5.39
N PRO A 200 12.34 13.47 4.44
CA PRO A 200 12.25 14.70 3.64
C PRO A 200 11.98 15.94 4.51
N PRO A 201 12.55 17.11 4.18
CA PRO A 201 12.39 18.35 4.94
C PRO A 201 11.03 19.03 4.72
N TYR A 202 10.04 18.29 4.23
CA TYR A 202 8.68 18.76 3.95
C TYR A 202 7.65 17.72 4.36
N PRO A 203 6.41 18.11 4.69
CA PRO A 203 5.35 17.16 5.01
C PRO A 203 5.13 16.16 3.87
N LEU A 204 5.05 14.88 4.23
CA LEU A 204 4.85 13.79 3.29
C LEU A 204 3.70 12.91 3.77
N THR A 205 2.64 12.79 2.96
CA THR A 205 1.51 11.90 3.24
C THR A 205 1.58 10.68 2.31
N ARG A 206 1.39 9.48 2.84
CA ARG A 206 1.17 8.26 2.05
C ARG A 206 -0.33 8.07 1.85
N VAL A 207 -0.74 7.73 0.63
CA VAL A 207 -2.07 7.18 0.34
C VAL A 207 -1.86 5.75 -0.15
N GLU A 208 -2.33 4.77 0.61
CA GLU A 208 -2.10 3.34 0.35
C GLU A 208 -3.44 2.59 0.30
N LEU A 209 -3.71 1.95 -0.83
CA LEU A 209 -4.85 1.06 -1.00
C LEU A 209 -4.36 -0.39 -1.00
N ARG A 210 -4.79 -1.12 0.01
CA ARG A 210 -4.55 -2.54 0.17
C ARG A 210 -5.71 -3.33 -0.39
N LEU A 211 -5.44 -4.15 -1.41
CA LEU A 211 -6.36 -5.11 -1.98
C LEU A 211 -5.99 -6.50 -1.48
N ARG A 212 -6.94 -7.21 -0.87
CA ARG A 212 -6.77 -8.56 -0.31
C ARG A 212 -7.85 -9.49 -0.84
N LYS A 213 -7.65 -10.80 -0.64
CA LYS A 213 -8.66 -11.84 -0.91
C LYS A 213 -9.19 -11.75 -2.36
N GLN A 214 -8.33 -11.34 -3.29
CA GLN A 214 -8.69 -11.23 -4.70
C GLN A 214 -8.81 -12.66 -5.25
N LYS A 215 -10.04 -13.10 -5.51
CA LYS A 215 -10.27 -14.43 -6.07
C LYS A 215 -9.69 -14.47 -7.47
N ASN A 216 -8.75 -15.39 -7.69
CA ASN A 216 -8.16 -15.70 -9.00
C ASN A 216 -7.44 -14.54 -9.71
N LEU A 217 -7.11 -13.44 -9.02
CA LEU A 217 -6.36 -12.34 -9.63
C LEU A 217 -4.92 -12.78 -9.88
N LYS A 218 -4.48 -12.82 -11.13
CA LYS A 218 -3.08 -13.07 -11.49
C LYS A 218 -2.34 -11.77 -11.69
N PHE A 219 -1.01 -11.84 -11.69
CA PHE A 219 -0.18 -10.67 -11.97
C PHE A 219 -0.41 -10.11 -13.39
N THR A 220 -0.59 -11.01 -14.37
CA THR A 220 -0.88 -10.66 -15.77
C THR A 220 -2.16 -9.86 -15.96
N ASP A 221 -3.10 -9.96 -14.99
CA ASP A 221 -4.41 -9.32 -15.05
C ASP A 221 -4.37 -7.90 -14.47
N LEU A 222 -3.32 -7.53 -13.73
CA LEU A 222 -3.23 -6.23 -13.05
C LEU A 222 -3.30 -5.03 -14.01
N LYS A 223 -2.79 -5.17 -15.23
CA LYS A 223 -2.88 -4.13 -16.27
C LYS A 223 -4.32 -3.81 -16.68
N ASN A 224 -5.24 -4.76 -16.48
CA ASN A 224 -6.65 -4.65 -16.84
C ASN A 224 -7.52 -4.35 -15.60
N LEU A 225 -6.91 -4.14 -14.42
CA LEU A 225 -7.64 -3.86 -13.21
C LEU A 225 -8.34 -2.50 -13.34
N GLU A 226 -9.64 -2.47 -13.03
CA GLU A 226 -10.39 -1.22 -12.95
C GLU A 226 -9.76 -0.29 -11.92
N ASN A 227 -9.72 1.02 -12.23
CA ASN A 227 -9.16 2.02 -11.32
C ASN A 227 -9.92 2.01 -9.98
N PRO A 228 -9.33 1.50 -8.88
CA PRO A 228 -9.99 1.42 -7.60
C PRO A 228 -10.01 2.77 -6.88
N PHE A 229 -9.37 3.81 -7.44
CA PHE A 229 -9.35 5.17 -6.90
C PHE A 229 -10.32 6.11 -7.61
N SER A 230 -10.94 5.70 -8.73
CA SER A 230 -11.83 6.53 -9.56
C SER A 230 -12.95 7.22 -8.79
N SER A 231 -13.55 6.52 -7.81
CA SER A 231 -14.61 7.07 -6.96
C SER A 231 -14.11 7.79 -5.71
N MET A 232 -12.79 7.90 -5.51
CA MET A 232 -12.21 8.51 -4.32
C MET A 232 -12.02 10.01 -4.53
N SER A 233 -12.54 10.79 -3.59
CA SER A 233 -12.39 12.25 -3.59
C SER A 233 -11.52 12.68 -2.41
N MET A 234 -10.60 13.61 -2.69
CA MET A 234 -9.69 14.17 -1.70
C MET A 234 -9.66 15.70 -1.82
N VAL A 235 -9.76 16.40 -0.70
CA VAL A 235 -9.64 17.87 -0.65
C VAL A 235 -8.77 18.30 0.52
N THR A 236 -8.08 19.42 0.31
CA THR A 236 -7.42 20.14 1.41
C THR A 236 -8.23 21.36 1.83
N SER A 237 -8.30 21.58 3.15
CA SER A 237 -8.78 22.82 3.80
C SER A 237 -9.94 23.52 3.08
N PRO A 238 -11.17 22.99 3.16
CA PRO A 238 -12.34 23.73 2.68
C PRO A 238 -12.42 25.07 3.43
N LYS A 239 -12.82 26.13 2.73
CA LYS A 239 -13.01 27.43 3.35
C LYS A 239 -14.17 27.33 4.34
N THR A 240 -13.88 27.18 5.63
CA THR A 240 -14.93 27.39 6.63
C THR A 240 -15.22 28.87 6.71
N LYS A 241 -16.40 29.26 6.22
CA LYS A 241 -17.08 30.46 6.71
C LYS A 241 -17.35 30.30 8.21
N ASP A 242 -17.69 31.37 8.92
CA ASP A 242 -18.06 31.39 10.34
C ASP A 242 -19.38 30.65 10.64
N ASP A 243 -19.60 29.49 10.02
CA ASP A 243 -20.73 28.58 10.24
C ASP A 243 -20.35 27.58 11.35
N PRO A 244 -20.98 27.68 12.54
CA PRO A 244 -20.70 26.79 13.67
C PRO A 244 -20.94 25.31 13.35
N LEU A 245 -21.92 24.99 12.50
CA LEU A 245 -22.23 23.61 12.13
C LEU A 245 -21.09 23.01 11.30
N ARG A 246 -20.56 23.77 10.34
CA ARG A 246 -19.40 23.35 9.54
C ARG A 246 -18.15 23.20 10.39
N LEU A 247 -17.91 24.10 11.33
CA LEU A 247 -16.80 23.98 12.27
C LEU A 247 -16.93 22.72 13.14
N ALA A 248 -18.12 22.43 13.66
CA ALA A 248 -18.39 21.21 14.41
C ALA A 248 -18.18 19.95 13.53
N PHE A 249 -18.68 19.97 12.29
CA PHE A 249 -18.49 18.88 11.34
C PHE A 249 -17.02 18.63 11.01
N LEU A 250 -16.22 19.68 10.81
CA LEU A 250 -14.77 19.54 10.61
C LEU A 250 -14.07 18.88 11.79
N ARG A 251 -14.44 19.26 13.02
CA ARG A 251 -13.90 18.65 14.23
C ARG A 251 -14.26 17.17 14.29
N LEU A 252 -15.51 16.82 13.97
CA LEU A 252 -15.95 15.43 13.89
C LEU A 252 -15.19 14.65 12.82
N CYS A 253 -15.00 15.21 11.62
CA CYS A 253 -14.21 14.59 10.55
C CYS A 253 -12.77 14.29 10.98
N ARG A 254 -12.17 15.19 11.77
CA ARG A 254 -10.80 14.97 12.28
C ARG A 254 -10.74 13.81 13.28
N TYR A 255 -11.81 13.56 14.01
CA TYR A 255 -11.89 12.51 15.01
C TYR A 255 -12.33 11.15 14.41
N GLU A 256 -13.45 11.12 13.71
CA GLU A 256 -14.07 9.88 13.17
C GLU A 256 -13.71 9.58 11.70
N GLY A 257 -13.22 10.58 10.97
CA GLY A 257 -13.10 10.54 9.52
C GLY A 257 -14.35 11.08 8.81
N PHE A 258 -14.18 11.52 7.57
CA PHE A 258 -15.22 12.24 6.82
C PHE A 258 -16.42 11.35 6.46
N ASN A 259 -16.18 10.09 6.07
CA ASN A 259 -17.27 9.14 5.78
C ASN A 259 -18.16 8.88 6.99
N ALA A 260 -17.57 8.61 8.15
CA ALA A 260 -18.31 8.42 9.39
C ALA A 260 -19.04 9.70 9.82
N ALA A 261 -18.37 10.85 9.75
CA ALA A 261 -18.98 12.14 10.09
C ALA A 261 -20.20 12.46 9.20
N LEU A 262 -20.17 12.13 7.90
CA LEU A 262 -21.33 12.32 7.02
C LEU A 262 -22.56 11.52 7.45
N ASN A 263 -22.39 10.41 8.17
CA ASN A 263 -23.51 9.57 8.59
C ASN A 263 -24.38 10.20 9.69
N ILE A 264 -23.98 11.34 10.28
CA ILE A 264 -24.85 12.13 11.16
C ILE A 264 -26.10 12.64 10.43
N PHE A 265 -25.99 12.87 9.12
CA PHE A 265 -27.10 13.31 8.29
C PHE A 265 -27.95 12.09 7.90
N LYS A 266 -29.03 11.83 8.65
CA LYS A 266 -29.96 10.73 8.37
C LYS A 266 -30.55 10.82 6.96
N ASP A 267 -30.88 12.02 6.51
CA ASP A 267 -31.40 12.28 5.16
C ASP A 267 -30.29 12.15 4.10
N LYS A 268 -30.53 11.31 3.10
CA LYS A 268 -29.57 11.00 2.03
C LYS A 268 -29.28 12.21 1.14
N LYS A 269 -30.29 13.02 0.81
CA LYS A 269 -30.14 14.19 -0.05
C LYS A 269 -29.34 15.27 0.66
N LYS A 270 -29.67 15.59 1.91
CA LYS A 270 -28.89 16.52 2.75
C LYS A 270 -27.44 16.09 2.90
N ARG A 271 -27.19 14.78 3.08
CA ARG A 271 -25.83 14.23 3.16
C ARG A 271 -25.05 14.45 1.86
N GLN A 272 -25.68 14.22 0.73
CA GLN A 272 -25.10 14.45 -0.59
C GLN A 272 -24.84 15.93 -0.83
N ASP A 273 -25.83 16.79 -0.62
CA ASP A 273 -25.71 18.24 -0.81
C ASP A 273 -24.59 18.82 0.07
N PHE A 274 -24.51 18.39 1.33
CA PHE A 274 -23.45 18.81 2.25
C PHE A 274 -22.08 18.36 1.77
N ARG A 275 -21.93 17.09 1.35
CA ARG A 275 -20.68 16.56 0.79
C ARG A 275 -20.25 17.36 -0.43
N ASP A 276 -21.15 17.53 -1.40
CA ASP A 276 -20.83 18.16 -2.68
C ASP A 276 -20.43 19.63 -2.46
N SER A 277 -21.17 20.33 -1.60
CA SER A 277 -20.80 21.69 -1.17
C SER A 277 -19.43 21.73 -0.49
N PHE A 278 -19.15 20.82 0.44
CA PHE A 278 -17.87 20.75 1.14
C PHE A 278 -16.68 20.53 0.19
N PHE A 279 -16.83 19.60 -0.77
CA PHE A 279 -15.78 19.31 -1.74
C PHE A 279 -15.60 20.43 -2.77
N SER A 280 -16.66 21.17 -3.12
CA SER A 280 -16.57 22.33 -4.02
C SER A 280 -15.78 23.51 -3.43
N GLU A 281 -15.70 23.60 -2.09
CA GLU A 281 -15.01 24.69 -1.39
C GLU A 281 -13.52 24.38 -1.11
N GLY A 282 -13.11 23.12 -1.25
CA GLY A 282 -11.75 22.65 -1.01
C GLY A 282 -10.88 22.64 -2.26
N ASP A 283 -9.56 22.61 -2.08
CA ASP A 283 -8.61 22.41 -3.18
C ASP A 283 -8.39 20.91 -3.41
N SER A 284 -8.88 20.40 -4.54
CA SER A 284 -8.70 19.03 -5.04
C SER A 284 -7.89 18.98 -6.35
N SER A 285 -7.35 20.12 -6.82
CA SER A 285 -6.71 20.23 -8.14
C SER A 285 -5.48 19.32 -8.32
N TRP A 286 -4.90 18.88 -7.20
CA TRP A 286 -3.74 17.99 -7.13
C TRP A 286 -4.13 16.49 -7.13
N TRP A 287 -5.41 16.16 -6.94
CA TRP A 287 -5.90 14.78 -6.87
C TRP A 287 -6.70 14.44 -8.13
N ASN A 288 -6.07 13.72 -9.05
CA ASN A 288 -6.71 13.19 -10.25
C ASN A 288 -6.47 11.67 -10.32
N PRO A 289 -7.40 10.84 -9.79
CA PRO A 289 -7.18 9.40 -9.66
C PRO A 289 -7.00 8.69 -11.00
N ASP A 290 -7.62 9.17 -12.08
CA ASP A 290 -7.54 8.53 -13.39
C ASP A 290 -6.18 8.82 -14.06
N GLU A 291 -5.68 10.05 -13.99
CA GLU A 291 -4.31 10.35 -14.47
C GLU A 291 -3.25 9.63 -13.65
N LEU A 292 -3.43 9.53 -12.32
CA LEU A 292 -2.54 8.77 -11.46
C LEU A 292 -2.57 7.28 -11.78
N TRP A 293 -3.74 6.72 -12.10
CA TRP A 293 -3.89 5.31 -12.47
C TRP A 293 -3.12 4.93 -13.73
N LYS A 294 -2.97 5.86 -14.69
CA LYS A 294 -2.15 5.64 -15.89
C LYS A 294 -0.67 5.35 -15.58
N THR A 295 -0.21 5.59 -14.35
CA THR A 295 1.16 5.25 -13.93
C THR A 295 1.33 3.81 -13.43
N LEU A 296 0.24 3.04 -13.29
CA LEU A 296 0.28 1.64 -12.87
C LEU A 296 1.16 0.76 -13.79
N PRO A 297 1.08 0.81 -15.13
CA PRO A 297 1.91 -0.01 -16.00
C PRO A 297 3.41 0.17 -15.73
N ALA A 298 3.87 1.41 -15.52
CA ALA A 298 5.27 1.67 -15.18
C ALA A 298 5.67 1.14 -13.79
N ALA A 299 4.73 1.06 -12.84
CA ALA A 299 4.98 0.42 -11.54
C ALA A 299 5.06 -1.11 -11.67
N LEU A 300 4.25 -1.70 -12.56
CA LEU A 300 4.22 -3.12 -12.87
C LEU A 300 5.46 -3.58 -13.65
N ASP A 301 5.94 -2.78 -14.60
CA ASP A 301 7.13 -3.07 -15.41
C ASP A 301 8.41 -3.17 -14.57
N LYS A 302 8.45 -2.50 -13.41
CA LYS A 302 9.55 -2.66 -12.43
C LYS A 302 9.59 -4.04 -11.79
N ILE A 303 8.48 -4.77 -11.82
CA ILE A 303 8.35 -6.13 -11.28
C ILE A 303 8.57 -7.15 -12.38
N TYR A 304 7.81 -7.02 -13.46
CA TYR A 304 7.92 -7.90 -14.61
C TYR A 304 7.49 -7.12 -15.84
N PRO A 305 8.38 -6.92 -16.83
CA PRO A 305 8.10 -6.07 -17.97
C PRO A 305 6.98 -6.65 -18.84
N PHE A 306 5.88 -5.94 -18.98
CA PHE A 306 4.77 -6.29 -19.87
C PHE A 306 5.08 -6.00 -21.34
N SER A 307 6.03 -5.10 -21.57
CA SER A 307 6.42 -4.57 -22.88
C SER A 307 7.44 -5.44 -23.63
N VAL A 308 8.04 -6.44 -22.97
CA VAL A 308 9.06 -7.30 -23.58
C VAL A 308 8.41 -8.61 -24.04
N LYS A 309 7.87 -8.61 -25.25
CA LYS A 309 7.67 -9.87 -25.99
C LYS A 309 9.04 -10.50 -26.22
N GLY A 310 9.34 -11.58 -25.51
CA GLY A 310 10.36 -12.54 -25.96
C GLY A 310 11.80 -12.34 -25.47
N LEU A 311 12.03 -12.04 -24.19
CA LEU A 311 13.32 -12.34 -23.57
C LEU A 311 13.13 -13.38 -22.47
N HIS A 312 13.66 -14.57 -22.74
CA HIS A 312 14.11 -15.52 -21.73
C HIS A 312 15.14 -14.82 -20.84
N LEU A 313 14.68 -14.06 -19.86
CA LEU A 313 15.52 -13.63 -18.76
C LEU A 313 15.71 -14.85 -17.86
N ILE A 314 16.99 -15.19 -17.66
CA ILE A 314 17.51 -16.19 -16.72
C ILE A 314 17.43 -17.65 -17.20
N SER A 315 18.13 -17.96 -18.29
CA SER A 315 18.74 -19.29 -18.50
C SER A 315 20.24 -19.12 -18.74
N LYS A 316 21.00 -18.82 -17.69
CA LYS A 316 22.48 -18.94 -17.61
C LYS A 316 22.95 -18.39 -16.26
N VAL A 317 22.82 -19.19 -15.21
CA VAL A 317 23.86 -19.47 -14.20
C VAL A 317 23.67 -20.93 -13.80
#